data_AF-C1H3J8-F1
#
_entry.id   AF-C1H3J8-F1
#
_cell.length_a   1.000
_cell.length_b   1.000
_cell.length_c   1.000
_cell.angle_alpha   90.00
_cell.angle_beta   90.00
_cell.angle_gamma   90.00
#
_symmetry.space_group_name_H-M   'P 1'
#
loop_
_entity.id
_entity.type
_entity.pdbx_description
1 polymer ?
#
loop_
_entity_poly.entity_id
_entity_poly.type
_entity_poly.pdbx_seq_one_letter_code
_entity_poly.pdbx_strand_id
1 'polypeptide(L)'
;MLSLYLLGHLSHVETASETKALGNTVKPLNIIVITNGRPTDDVETVISNAANRLDKCNAKPWQVGIQFVQVGNDSKATKWLKKLDDTFH
;
A
#
# COMPACT_ATOMS: atom_id res chain seq x y z
N MET A 1 1.62 8.64 -7.30
CA MET A 1 0.51 9.12 -6.43
C MET A 1 0.34 8.30 -5.15
N LEU A 2 0.37 6.96 -5.24
CA LEU A 2 0.18 6.06 -4.09
C LEU A 2 1.12 6.36 -2.91
N SER A 3 2.36 6.75 -3.20
CA SER A 3 3.39 7.10 -2.21
C SER A 3 2.96 8.22 -1.26
N LEU A 4 2.22 9.23 -1.73
CA LEU A 4 1.79 10.37 -0.92
C LEU A 4 0.83 9.93 0.19
N TYR A 5 -0.12 9.06 -0.14
CA TYR A 5 -1.10 8.52 0.82
C TYR A 5 -0.45 7.59 1.84
N LEU A 6 0.52 6.79 1.39
CA LEU A 6 1.23 5.85 2.27
C LEU A 6 2.17 6.57 3.23
N LEU A 7 2.94 7.57 2.76
CA LEU A 7 3.99 8.20 3.58
C LEU A 7 3.42 8.79 4.87
N GLY A 8 2.33 9.55 4.77
CA GLY A 8 1.69 10.16 5.94
C GLY A 8 1.18 9.11 6.92
N HIS A 9 0.56 8.02 6.44
CA HIS A 9 0.09 6.96 7.31
C HIS A 9 1.23 6.21 7.99
N LEU A 10 2.27 5.86 7.23
CA LEU A 10 3.43 5.11 7.75
C LEU A 10 4.17 5.90 8.83
N SER A 11 4.31 7.22 8.70
CA SER A 11 4.91 8.05 9.75
C SER A 11 4.15 7.99 11.07
N HIS A 12 2.81 7.91 11.04
CA HIS A 12 2.02 7.71 12.26
C HIS A 12 2.25 6.31 12.86
N VAL A 13 2.36 5.27 12.03
CA VAL A 13 2.65 3.90 12.48
C VAL A 13 4.03 3.82 13.12
N GLU A 14 5.04 4.41 12.49
CA GLU A 14 6.41 4.47 13.00
C GLU A 14 6.46 5.19 14.36
N THR A 15 5.85 6.37 14.47
CA THR A 15 5.78 7.13 15.73
C THR A 15 5.06 6.35 16.84
N ALA A 16 3.97 5.65 16.51
CA ALA A 16 3.25 4.82 17.48
C ALA A 16 4.08 3.60 17.92
N SER A 17 4.90 3.04 17.02
CA SER A 17 5.80 1.93 17.34
C SER A 17 6.94 2.34 18.27
N GLU A 18 7.50 3.54 18.07
CA GLU A 18 8.62 4.07 18.87
C GLU A 18 8.18 4.45 20.29
N THR A 19 7.02 5.10 20.43
CA THR A 19 6.53 5.59 21.72
C THR A 19 6.02 4.49 22.64
N LYS A 20 5.87 3.24 22.16
CA LYS A 20 5.19 2.13 22.87
C LYS A 20 3.91 2.59 23.56
N ALA A 21 3.21 3.56 22.98
CA ALA A 21 2.10 4.22 23.63
C ALA A 21 0.95 3.22 23.83
N LEU A 22 0.83 2.68 25.06
CA LEU A 22 -0.30 1.87 25.48
C LEU A 22 -1.59 2.69 25.26
N GLY A 23 -2.28 2.45 24.14
CA GLY A 23 -3.57 3.07 23.82
C GLY A 23 -3.64 3.80 22.47
N ASN A 24 -2.52 4.18 21.85
CA ASN A 24 -2.54 4.82 20.53
C ASN A 24 -2.43 3.79 19.40
N THR A 25 -3.53 3.09 19.13
CA THR A 25 -3.62 2.24 17.94
C THR A 25 -3.86 3.12 16.72
N VAL A 26 -2.92 3.13 15.76
CA VAL A 26 -3.11 3.80 14.47
C VAL A 26 -4.22 3.08 13.71
N LYS A 27 -5.28 3.81 13.35
CA LYS A 27 -6.42 3.26 12.59
C LYS A 27 -5.93 2.67 11.25
N PRO A 28 -6.27 1.41 10.91
CA PRO A 28 -5.88 0.83 9.63
C PRO A 28 -6.34 1.65 8.42
N LEU A 29 -5.53 1.64 7.35
CA LEU A 29 -5.80 2.34 6.09
C LEU A 29 -6.14 1.33 4.98
N ASN A 30 -7.24 1.55 4.26
CA ASN A 30 -7.56 0.80 3.05
C ASN A 30 -7.58 1.74 1.84
N ILE A 31 -6.72 1.47 0.86
CA ILE A 31 -6.60 2.24 -0.38
C ILE A 31 -7.18 1.41 -1.52
N ILE A 32 -8.21 1.96 -2.17
CA ILE A 32 -8.78 1.38 -3.40
C ILE A 32 -8.37 2.27 -4.57
N VAL A 33 -7.56 1.72 -5.48
CA VAL A 33 -7.09 2.38 -6.70
C VAL A 33 -7.98 1.94 -7.86
N ILE A 34 -8.81 2.85 -8.36
CA ILE A 34 -9.62 2.63 -9.56
C ILE A 34 -8.85 3.17 -10.76
N THR A 35 -8.57 2.33 -11.76
CA THR A 35 -7.74 2.69 -12.92
C THR A 35 -8.32 2.19 -14.23
N ASN A 36 -8.12 2.91 -15.32
CA ASN A 36 -8.41 2.47 -16.69
C ASN A 36 -7.15 2.16 -17.52
N GLY A 37 -5.98 2.19 -16.88
CA GLY A 37 -4.67 2.06 -17.51
C GLY A 37 -3.61 1.50 -16.57
N ARG A 38 -2.40 1.27 -17.08
CA ARG A 38 -1.21 0.98 -16.26
C ARG A 38 -0.70 2.25 -15.57
N PRO A 39 -0.01 2.15 -14.42
CA PRO A 39 0.66 3.30 -13.84
C PRO A 39 1.79 3.82 -14.74
N THR A 40 2.10 5.10 -14.59
CA THR A 40 3.26 5.76 -15.21
C THR A 40 4.45 5.89 -14.25
N ASP A 41 4.23 5.65 -12.96
CA ASP A 41 5.23 5.61 -11.88
C ASP A 41 5.54 4.18 -11.42
N ASP A 42 6.60 4.03 -10.62
CA ASP A 42 7.01 2.74 -10.04
C ASP A 42 6.19 2.43 -8.78
N VAL A 43 5.03 1.81 -8.99
CA VAL A 43 4.11 1.41 -7.92
C VAL A 43 4.64 0.22 -7.12
N GLU A 44 5.32 -0.73 -7.77
CA GLU A 44 5.82 -1.96 -7.13
C GLU A 44 6.83 -1.62 -6.01
N THR A 45 7.81 -0.75 -6.30
CA THR A 45 8.80 -0.30 -5.30
C THR A 45 8.14 0.45 -4.14
N VAL A 46 7.11 1.26 -4.41
CA VAL A 46 6.38 1.99 -3.35
C VAL A 46 5.66 1.04 -2.41
N ILE A 47 5.01 0.00 -2.93
CA ILE A 47 4.31 -1.02 -2.13
C ILE A 47 5.32 -1.84 -1.31
N SER A 48 6.40 -2.33 -1.94
CA SER A 48 7.46 -3.08 -1.25
C SER A 48 8.10 -2.28 -0.12
N ASN A 49 8.35 -0.99 -0.34
CA ASN A 49 8.91 -0.11 0.69
C ASN A 49 7.92 0.11 1.85
N ALA A 50 6.62 0.22 1.57
CA ALA A 50 5.61 0.34 2.59
C ALA A 50 5.49 -0.94 3.44
N ALA A 51 5.46 -2.11 2.80
CA ALA A 51 5.46 -3.40 3.49
C ALA A 51 6.67 -3.55 4.43
N ASN A 52 7.88 -3.30 3.91
CA ASN A 52 9.12 -3.33 4.70
C ASN A 52 9.09 -2.39 5.92
N ARG A 53 8.46 -1.21 5.81
CA ARG A 53 8.33 -0.26 6.92
C ARG A 53 7.33 -0.76 7.98
N LEU A 54 6.21 -1.33 7.54
CA LEU A 54 5.22 -1.94 8.44
C LEU A 54 5.81 -3.13 9.21
N ASP A 55 6.59 -3.97 8.55
CA ASP A 55 7.26 -5.13 9.17
C ASP A 55 8.24 -4.69 10.26
N LYS A 56 9.04 -3.65 9.99
CA LYS A 56 9.97 -3.07 10.99
C LYS A 56 9.25 -2.52 12.22
N CYS A 57 8.02 -2.05 12.06
CA CYS A 57 7.19 -1.56 13.16
C CYS A 57 6.44 -2.68 13.91
N ASN A 58 6.57 -3.95 13.46
CA ASN A 58 5.73 -5.07 13.89
C ASN A 58 4.23 -4.68 13.84
N ALA A 59 3.84 -3.98 12.77
CA ALA A 59 2.47 -3.52 12.59
C ALA A 59 1.51 -4.71 12.43
N LYS A 60 0.21 -4.46 12.65
CA LYS A 60 -0.80 -5.48 12.37
C LYS A 60 -0.74 -5.86 10.88
N PRO A 61 -0.89 -7.14 10.49
CA PRO A 61 -0.84 -7.55 9.08
C PRO A 61 -1.82 -6.78 8.18
N TRP A 62 -2.96 -6.35 8.73
CA TRP A 62 -3.99 -5.58 8.05
C TRP A 62 -3.89 -4.06 8.27
N GLN A 63 -2.75 -3.55 8.75
CA GLN A 63 -2.56 -2.12 9.02
C GLN A 63 -2.76 -1.26 7.76
N VAL A 64 -2.35 -1.79 6.60
CA VAL A 64 -2.58 -1.20 5.29
C VAL A 64 -3.09 -2.26 4.32
N GLY A 65 -4.23 -1.99 3.68
CA GLY A 65 -4.73 -2.72 2.52
C GLY A 65 -4.64 -1.88 1.26
N ILE A 66 -4.22 -2.48 0.14
CA ILE A 66 -4.17 -1.84 -1.17
C ILE A 66 -4.87 -2.74 -2.18
N GLN A 67 -5.89 -2.23 -2.85
CA GLN A 67 -6.68 -2.96 -3.85
C GLN A 67 -6.70 -2.17 -5.15
N PHE A 68 -6.51 -2.85 -6.28
CA PHE A 68 -6.59 -2.24 -7.60
C PHE A 68 -7.82 -2.77 -8.35
N VAL A 69 -8.61 -1.86 -8.91
CA VAL A 69 -9.81 -2.17 -9.68
C VAL A 69 -9.68 -1.57 -11.06
N GLN A 70 -9.74 -2.41 -12.10
CA GLN A 70 -9.76 -1.95 -13.48
C GLN A 70 -11.17 -1.52 -13.90
N VAL A 71 -11.27 -0.37 -14.57
CA VAL A 71 -12.46 0.07 -15.31
C VAL A 71 -12.12 0.13 -16.80
N GLY A 72 -12.98 -0.43 -17.65
CA GLY A 72 -12.72 -0.56 -19.08
C GLY A 72 -11.86 -1.77 -19.44
N ASN A 73 -11.43 -1.87 -20.68
CA ASN A 73 -10.86 -3.08 -21.28
C ASN A 73 -9.43 -2.90 -21.84
N ASP A 74 -8.65 -1.95 -21.31
CA ASP A 74 -7.24 -1.81 -21.72
C ASP A 74 -6.44 -3.07 -21.35
N SER A 75 -6.04 -3.82 -22.38
CA SER A 75 -5.23 -5.04 -22.23
C SER A 75 -3.89 -4.81 -21.51
N LYS A 76 -3.32 -3.58 -21.59
CA LYS A 76 -2.07 -3.24 -20.88
C LYS A 76 -2.32 -3.11 -19.38
N ALA A 77 -3.44 -2.52 -18.97
CA ALA A 77 -3.85 -2.46 -17.57
C ALA A 77 -4.06 -3.87 -17.00
N THR A 78 -4.77 -4.74 -17.73
CA THR A 78 -5.03 -6.12 -17.32
C THR A 78 -3.74 -6.91 -17.13
N LYS A 79 -2.80 -6.81 -18.09
CA LYS A 79 -1.48 -7.47 -17.97
C LYS A 79 -0.69 -6.96 -16.78
N TRP A 80 -0.72 -5.65 -16.53
CA TRP A 80 -0.01 -5.04 -15.40
C TRP A 80 -0.60 -5.49 -14.06
N LEU A 81 -1.93 -5.48 -13.91
CA LEU A 81 -2.60 -5.94 -12.70
C LEU A 81 -2.33 -7.41 -12.41
N LYS A 82 -2.36 -8.27 -13.44
CA LYS A 82 -1.99 -9.68 -13.29
C LYS A 82 -0.55 -9.85 -12.81
N LYS A 83 0.40 -9.12 -13.42
CA LYS A 83 1.80 -9.13 -12.98
C LYS A 83 1.92 -8.69 -11.52
N LEU A 84 1.19 -7.65 -11.12
CA LEU A 84 1.22 -7.13 -9.75
C LEU A 84 0.73 -8.20 -8.75
N ASP A 85 -0.37 -8.87 -9.06
CA ASP A 85 -0.94 -9.96 -8.24
C ASP A 85 0.03 -11.14 -8.10
N ASP A 86 0.74 -11.49 -9.19
CA ASP A 86 1.77 -12.53 -9.19
C ASP A 86 3.08 -12.11 -8.47
N THR A 87 3.28 -10.82 -8.18
CA THR A 87 4.52 -10.31 -7.56
C THR A 87 4.51 -10.38 -6.04
N PHE A 88 3.35 -10.19 -5.41
CA PHE A 88 3.21 -10.10 -3.96
C PHE A 88 2.47 -11.33 -3.42
N HIS A 89 3.16 -12.19 -2.66
CA HIS A 89 2.65 -13.42 -2.05
C HIS A 89 3.05 -13.53 -0.58
#